data_AF-A0A1B0CJF7-F1
#
_entry.id   AF-A0A1B0CJF7-F1
#
_cell.length_a   1.000
_cell.length_b   1.000
_cell.length_c   1.000
_cell.angle_alpha   90.00
_cell.angle_beta   90.00
_cell.angle_gamma   90.00
#
_symmetry.space_group_name_H-M   'P 1'
#
loop_
_entity.id
_entity.type
_entity.pdbx_description
1 polymer ?
#
loop_
_entity_poly.entity_id
_entity_poly.type
_entity_poly.pdbx_seq_one_letter_code
_entity_poly.pdbx_strand_id
1 'polypeptide(L)'
;MRPNRCLVADIGAAFKIQLSWLADEAIKRITPSKILYIEGYFIPERFPICQWLVETMGATAKVAINLNAKYIVENLREEFKFLVQACDLIFGNISEFSTLVRTSGCENLTSWVDTIARDAAKDKIFVITDGEAPVRLIEIINGVVESQEIPVEKVENIKDTTGAGDAFVAGFFSAYIRGKNARECVQEGIHVAGRTLTQIGCHLPEE
;
A
#
# COMPACT_ATOMS: atom_id res chain seq x y z
N MET A 1 -12.40 26.94 3.99
CA MET A 1 -11.07 26.31 3.87
C MET A 1 -11.14 24.99 4.62
N ARG A 2 -10.87 23.85 3.97
CA ARG A 2 -10.79 22.56 4.68
C ARG A 2 -9.54 22.60 5.58
N PRO A 3 -9.60 22.13 6.85
CA PRO A 3 -8.43 22.12 7.72
C PRO A 3 -7.39 21.15 7.16
N ASN A 4 -6.18 21.64 6.90
CA ASN A 4 -5.04 20.79 6.51
C ASN A 4 -4.30 20.35 7.77
N ARG A 5 -3.90 19.07 7.83
CA ARG A 5 -3.00 18.56 8.87
C ARG A 5 -1.57 18.45 8.36
N CYS A 6 -0.62 18.67 9.28
CA CYS A 6 0.79 18.40 9.08
C CYS A 6 1.23 17.42 10.18
N LEU A 7 1.92 16.35 9.79
CA LEU A 7 2.42 15.32 10.71
C LEU A 7 3.93 15.42 10.78
N VAL A 8 4.46 15.50 12.01
CA VAL A 8 5.89 15.43 12.31
C VAL A 8 6.08 14.30 13.31
N ALA A 9 6.70 13.20 12.88
CA ALA A 9 6.84 12.00 13.68
C ALA A 9 8.24 11.90 14.30
N ASP A 10 8.31 11.84 15.63
CA ASP A 10 9.47 11.32 16.35
C ASP A 10 9.27 9.81 16.54
N ILE A 11 10.04 9.01 15.80
CA ILE A 11 9.88 7.56 15.73
C ILE A 11 10.37 6.84 17.00
N GLY A 12 11.13 7.49 17.88
CA GLY A 12 11.48 7.01 19.22
C GLY A 12 11.76 5.51 19.34
N ALA A 13 10.98 4.81 20.17
CA ALA A 13 11.14 3.38 20.42
C ALA A 13 10.87 2.49 19.18
N ALA A 14 10.01 2.92 18.24
CA ALA A 14 9.71 2.14 17.03
C ALA A 14 10.94 1.97 16.14
N PHE A 15 11.92 2.88 16.25
CA PHE A 15 13.23 2.75 15.59
C PHE A 15 14.05 1.56 16.09
N LYS A 16 13.83 1.12 17.34
CA LYS A 16 14.70 0.15 18.02
C LYS A 16 14.39 -1.31 17.69
N ILE A 17 13.39 -1.58 16.86
CA ILE A 17 13.05 -2.95 16.47
C ILE A 17 14.23 -3.61 15.72
N GLN A 18 14.54 -4.85 16.10
CA GLN A 18 15.66 -5.60 15.52
C GLN A 18 15.17 -6.94 14.96
N LEU A 19 15.82 -7.39 13.89
CA LEU A 19 15.52 -8.67 13.27
C LEU A 19 15.62 -9.86 14.24
N SER A 20 16.59 -9.81 15.17
CA SER A 20 16.78 -10.83 16.21
C SER A 20 15.56 -11.02 17.11
N TRP A 21 14.71 -10.01 17.29
CA TRP A 21 13.47 -10.12 18.06
C TRP A 21 12.36 -10.87 17.30
N LEU A 22 12.49 -10.99 15.97
CA LEU A 22 11.49 -11.58 15.10
C LEU A 22 11.80 -13.04 14.72
N ALA A 23 13.07 -13.46 14.82
CA ALA A 23 13.56 -14.66 14.16
C ALA A 23 12.99 -16.01 14.69
N ASP A 24 12.50 -16.10 15.93
CA ASP A 24 12.05 -17.40 16.48
C ASP A 24 10.54 -17.46 16.78
N GLU A 25 10.06 -16.71 17.77
CA GLU A 25 8.63 -16.73 18.12
C GLU A 25 7.77 -15.95 17.14
N ALA A 26 8.27 -14.85 16.59
CA ALA A 26 7.44 -14.00 15.74
C ALA A 26 7.13 -14.69 14.41
N ILE A 27 8.10 -15.41 13.79
CA ILE A 27 7.85 -16.22 12.59
C ILE A 27 6.63 -17.12 12.80
N LYS A 28 6.64 -17.94 13.86
CA LYS A 28 5.56 -18.90 14.13
C LYS A 28 4.19 -18.24 14.25
N ARG A 29 4.14 -16.99 14.73
CA ARG A 29 2.91 -16.21 14.84
C ARG A 29 2.47 -15.61 13.51
N ILE A 30 3.40 -15.23 12.64
CA ILE A 30 3.08 -14.60 11.34
C ILE A 30 2.85 -15.61 10.22
N THR A 31 3.48 -16.80 10.25
CA THR A 31 3.36 -17.82 9.19
C THR A 31 1.91 -18.21 8.82
N PRO A 32 0.96 -18.31 9.77
CA PRO A 32 -0.44 -18.59 9.42
C PRO A 32 -1.18 -17.46 8.69
N SER A 33 -0.57 -16.27 8.56
CA SER A 33 -1.20 -15.09 7.95
C SER A 33 -1.38 -15.28 6.44
N LYS A 34 -2.55 -14.88 5.92
CA LYS A 34 -2.81 -14.87 4.47
C LYS A 34 -2.23 -13.64 3.77
N ILE A 35 -2.06 -12.55 4.50
CA ILE A 35 -1.57 -11.27 4.00
C ILE A 35 -0.51 -10.76 4.98
N LEU A 36 0.63 -10.33 4.45
CA LEU A 36 1.63 -9.54 5.16
C LEU A 36 1.60 -8.14 4.59
N TYR A 37 1.34 -7.12 5.40
CA TYR A 37 1.30 -5.72 4.98
C TYR A 37 2.43 -4.93 5.63
N ILE A 38 3.24 -4.25 4.82
CA ILE A 38 4.37 -3.44 5.24
C ILE A 38 4.10 -1.98 4.85
N GLU A 39 4.12 -1.09 5.84
CA GLU A 39 4.04 0.34 5.60
C GLU A 39 5.40 0.91 5.21
N GLY A 40 5.43 1.82 4.24
CA GLY A 40 6.60 2.56 3.83
C GLY A 40 7.28 3.32 4.97
N TYR A 41 6.52 3.76 5.99
CA TYR A 41 7.07 4.36 7.21
C TYR A 41 7.97 3.42 8.02
N PHE A 42 7.80 2.10 7.86
CA PHE A 42 8.63 1.11 8.53
C PHE A 42 9.99 0.94 7.86
N ILE A 43 10.09 1.16 6.55
CA ILE A 43 11.27 0.81 5.75
C ILE A 43 12.55 1.55 6.17
N PRO A 44 12.55 2.89 6.40
CA PRO A 44 13.77 3.61 6.76
C PRO A 44 14.50 2.93 7.91
N GLU A 45 15.80 2.64 7.70
CA GLU A 45 16.73 2.04 8.67
C GLU A 45 16.38 0.59 9.09
N ARG A 46 15.30 0.01 8.55
CA ARG A 46 14.80 -1.34 8.85
C ARG A 46 14.52 -2.17 7.59
N PHE A 47 15.07 -1.76 6.45
CA PHE A 47 14.97 -2.51 5.20
C PHE A 47 15.41 -3.99 5.32
N PRO A 48 16.47 -4.36 6.06
CA PRO A 48 16.83 -5.77 6.25
C PRO A 48 15.71 -6.61 6.86
N ILE A 49 14.86 -6.02 7.72
CA ILE A 49 13.69 -6.70 8.28
C ILE A 49 12.63 -6.88 7.20
N CYS A 50 12.39 -5.86 6.39
CA CYS A 50 11.43 -5.92 5.28
C CYS A 50 11.82 -7.00 4.27
N GLN A 51 13.10 -7.04 3.89
CA GLN A 51 13.64 -8.05 2.99
C GLN A 51 13.42 -9.46 3.55
N TRP A 52 13.83 -9.69 4.79
CA TRP A 52 13.64 -10.99 5.44
C TRP A 52 12.17 -11.40 5.54
N LEU A 53 11.27 -10.46 5.86
CA LEU A 53 9.82 -10.72 5.92
C LEU A 53 9.27 -11.15 4.56
N VAL A 54 9.65 -10.45 3.50
CA VAL A 54 9.20 -10.75 2.12
C VAL A 54 9.74 -12.11 1.66
N GLU A 55 11.00 -12.41 1.94
CA GLU A 55 11.62 -13.71 1.62
C GLU A 55 10.98 -14.86 2.41
N THR A 56 10.65 -14.63 3.68
CA THR A 56 10.06 -15.64 4.57
C THR A 56 8.59 -15.92 4.24
N MET A 57 7.81 -14.86 3.98
CA MET A 57 6.35 -14.95 3.83
C MET A 57 5.90 -15.02 2.36
N GLY A 58 6.74 -14.64 1.40
CA GLY A 58 6.34 -14.46 0.01
C GLY A 58 5.88 -15.73 -0.73
N ALA A 59 6.13 -16.91 -0.16
CA ALA A 59 5.65 -18.19 -0.68
C ALA A 59 4.32 -18.66 -0.06
N THR A 60 3.94 -18.12 1.11
CA THR A 60 2.78 -18.60 1.90
C THR A 60 1.69 -17.55 2.09
N ALA A 61 2.02 -16.27 1.90
CA ALA A 61 1.12 -15.15 2.05
C ALA A 61 1.23 -14.20 0.85
N LYS A 62 0.16 -13.42 0.63
CA LYS A 62 0.23 -12.25 -0.23
C LYS A 62 0.97 -11.14 0.48
N VAL A 63 2.03 -10.64 -0.13
CA VAL A 63 2.82 -9.56 0.45
C VAL A 63 2.39 -8.23 -0.14
N ALA A 64 2.07 -7.29 0.73
CA ALA A 64 1.56 -5.97 0.40
C ALA A 64 2.48 -4.88 0.94
N ILE A 65 2.69 -3.84 0.15
CA ILE A 65 3.39 -2.62 0.58
C ILE A 65 2.52 -1.39 0.35
N ASN A 66 2.64 -0.40 1.22
CA ASN A 66 2.16 0.95 0.97
C ASN A 66 3.35 1.91 0.85
N LEU A 67 3.34 2.79 -0.14
CA LEU A 67 4.41 3.75 -0.37
C LEU A 67 4.46 4.83 0.73
N ASN A 68 3.31 5.18 1.33
CA ASN A 68 3.07 6.06 2.47
C ASN A 68 3.55 7.52 2.39
N ALA A 69 4.70 7.81 1.79
CA ALA A 69 5.18 9.17 1.65
C ALA A 69 6.20 9.34 0.52
N LYS A 70 6.00 10.39 -0.26
CA LYS A 70 6.88 10.82 -1.35
C LYS A 70 8.36 10.88 -0.96
N TYR A 71 8.70 11.47 0.19
CA TYR A 71 10.10 11.63 0.61
C TYR A 71 10.78 10.29 0.89
N ILE A 72 10.04 9.27 1.34
CA ILE A 72 10.58 7.92 1.60
C ILE A 72 10.89 7.27 0.25
N VAL A 73 9.97 7.35 -0.71
CA VAL A 73 10.17 6.84 -2.08
C VAL A 73 11.36 7.52 -2.76
N GLU A 74 11.51 8.83 -2.58
CA GLU A 74 12.62 9.60 -3.14
C GLU A 74 14.00 9.20 -2.60
N ASN A 75 14.06 8.86 -1.32
CA ASN A 75 15.31 8.56 -0.61
C ASN A 75 15.70 7.08 -0.65
N LEU A 76 14.73 6.16 -0.74
CA LEU A 76 14.93 4.71 -0.65
C LEU A 76 14.62 4.00 -1.98
N ARG A 77 15.24 4.48 -3.05
CA ARG A 77 14.88 4.08 -4.43
C ARG A 77 15.14 2.60 -4.70
N GLU A 78 16.30 2.10 -4.27
CA GLU A 78 16.67 0.70 -4.51
C GLU A 78 15.84 -0.25 -3.64
N GLU A 79 15.53 0.16 -2.41
CA GLU A 79 14.66 -0.58 -1.50
C GLU A 79 13.24 -0.70 -2.08
N PHE A 80 12.66 0.40 -2.58
CA PHE A 80 11.35 0.34 -3.22
C PHE A 80 11.36 -0.43 -4.54
N LYS A 81 12.43 -0.34 -5.33
CA LYS A 81 12.60 -1.17 -6.52
C LYS A 81 12.55 -2.66 -6.16
N PHE A 82 13.30 -3.07 -5.14
CA PHE A 82 13.26 -4.44 -4.62
C PHE A 82 11.85 -4.82 -4.13
N LEU A 83 11.25 -4.00 -3.27
CA LEU A 83 9.95 -4.32 -2.65
C LEU A 83 8.83 -4.39 -3.69
N VAL A 84 8.79 -3.49 -4.67
CA VAL A 84 7.80 -3.55 -5.76
C VAL A 84 7.96 -4.81 -6.59
N GLN A 85 9.19 -5.25 -6.86
CA GLN A 85 9.43 -6.52 -7.56
C GLN A 85 9.01 -7.73 -6.71
N ALA A 86 9.23 -7.68 -5.39
CA ALA A 86 9.00 -8.82 -4.52
C ALA A 86 7.56 -8.95 -3.99
N CYS A 87 6.79 -7.85 -3.91
CA CYS A 87 5.43 -7.84 -3.37
C CYS A 87 4.34 -8.14 -4.42
N ASP A 88 3.19 -8.62 -3.95
CA ASP A 88 1.99 -8.92 -4.75
C ASP A 88 1.06 -7.70 -4.85
N LEU A 89 0.91 -6.95 -3.77
CA LEU A 89 -0.02 -5.80 -3.69
C LEU A 89 0.77 -4.52 -3.38
N ILE A 90 0.56 -3.47 -4.18
CA ILE A 90 1.27 -2.20 -4.03
C ILE A 90 0.25 -1.06 -3.96
N PHE A 91 0.21 -0.40 -2.81
CA PHE A 91 -0.68 0.72 -2.52
C PHE A 91 0.08 2.04 -2.47
N GLY A 92 -0.59 3.12 -2.85
CA GLY A 92 -0.06 4.47 -2.74
C GLY A 92 -0.98 5.49 -3.38
N ASN A 93 -0.71 6.77 -3.15
CA ASN A 93 -1.38 7.83 -3.89
C ASN A 93 -0.63 8.21 -5.17
N ILE A 94 -1.24 9.04 -6.02
CA ILE A 94 -0.63 9.48 -7.27
C ILE A 94 0.71 10.20 -7.08
N SER A 95 0.90 10.94 -5.99
CA SER A 95 2.16 11.66 -5.74
C SER A 95 3.31 10.69 -5.48
N GLU A 96 3.05 9.65 -4.68
CA GLU A 96 3.99 8.57 -4.37
C GLU A 96 4.31 7.74 -5.61
N PHE A 97 3.29 7.30 -6.37
CA PHE A 97 3.50 6.53 -7.59
C PHE A 97 4.22 7.33 -8.68
N SER A 98 3.87 8.60 -8.87
CA SER A 98 4.58 9.48 -9.81
C SER A 98 6.05 9.63 -9.42
N THR A 99 6.32 9.67 -8.11
CA THR A 99 7.68 9.72 -7.59
C THR A 99 8.42 8.43 -7.88
N LEU A 100 7.80 7.27 -7.61
CA LEU A 100 8.36 5.94 -7.87
C LEU A 100 8.72 5.76 -9.35
N VAL A 101 7.80 6.09 -10.26
CA VAL A 101 7.99 6.03 -11.72
C VAL A 101 9.11 6.95 -12.18
N ARG A 102 9.14 8.20 -11.69
CA ARG A 102 10.20 9.14 -12.02
C ARG A 102 11.57 8.62 -11.53
N THR A 103 11.62 8.06 -10.33
CA THR A 103 12.88 7.54 -9.76
C THR A 103 13.36 6.24 -10.42
N SER A 104 12.49 5.49 -11.09
CA SER A 104 12.88 4.31 -11.86
C SER A 104 13.48 4.66 -13.23
N GLY A 105 13.45 5.94 -13.63
CA GLY A 105 13.88 6.39 -14.96
C GLY A 105 12.84 6.17 -16.06
N CYS A 106 11.61 5.78 -15.71
CA CYS A 106 10.52 5.64 -16.67
C CYS A 106 9.82 7.00 -16.90
N GLU A 107 9.35 7.22 -18.12
CA GLU A 107 8.70 8.49 -18.48
C GLU A 107 7.31 8.65 -17.86
N ASN A 108 6.56 7.55 -17.76
CA ASN A 108 5.17 7.57 -17.32
C ASN A 108 4.78 6.22 -16.70
N LEU A 109 3.59 6.19 -16.09
CA LEU A 109 3.07 5.02 -15.39
C LEU A 109 2.94 3.81 -16.33
N THR A 110 2.50 4.01 -17.57
CA THR A 110 2.34 2.92 -18.54
C THR A 110 3.68 2.24 -18.85
N SER A 111 4.71 3.02 -19.22
CA SER A 111 6.03 2.44 -19.53
C SER A 111 6.70 1.79 -18.31
N TRP A 112 6.41 2.29 -17.11
CA TRP A 112 6.84 1.66 -15.87
C TRP A 112 6.15 0.32 -15.64
N VAL A 113 4.82 0.28 -15.75
CA VAL A 113 4.03 -0.95 -15.60
C VAL A 113 4.44 -2.00 -16.64
N ASP A 114 4.67 -1.62 -17.90
CA ASP A 114 5.15 -2.52 -18.96
C ASP A 114 6.54 -3.10 -18.63
N THR A 115 7.39 -2.30 -17.98
CA THR A 115 8.70 -2.78 -17.52
C THR A 115 8.54 -3.79 -16.39
N ILE A 116 7.69 -3.49 -15.41
CA ILE A 116 7.39 -4.45 -14.34
C ILE A 116 6.74 -5.72 -14.90
N ALA A 117 5.81 -5.63 -15.85
CA ALA A 117 5.12 -6.78 -16.44
C ALA A 117 6.07 -7.75 -17.15
N ARG A 118 7.09 -7.22 -17.84
CA ARG A 118 8.14 -8.03 -18.48
C ARG A 118 9.02 -8.78 -17.48
N ASP A 119 9.30 -8.17 -16.34
CA ASP A 119 10.23 -8.69 -15.33
C ASP A 119 9.51 -9.44 -14.18
N ALA A 120 8.17 -9.38 -14.14
CA ALA A 120 7.39 -9.90 -13.03
C ALA A 120 7.39 -11.42 -12.99
N ALA A 121 7.99 -11.98 -11.94
CA ALA A 121 7.94 -13.42 -11.64
C ALA A 121 6.62 -13.88 -10.99
N LYS A 122 5.72 -12.94 -10.66
CA LYS A 122 4.44 -13.20 -9.98
C LYS A 122 3.40 -12.16 -10.39
N ASP A 123 2.14 -12.51 -10.22
CA ASP A 123 1.02 -11.60 -10.41
C ASP A 123 1.11 -10.39 -9.46
N LYS A 124 0.70 -9.21 -9.94
CA LYS A 124 0.76 -7.96 -9.19
C LYS A 124 -0.51 -7.16 -9.30
N ILE A 125 -0.86 -6.47 -8.22
CA ILE A 125 -1.96 -5.51 -8.18
C ILE A 125 -1.42 -4.18 -7.66
N PHE A 126 -1.56 -3.13 -8.46
CA PHE A 126 -1.28 -1.75 -8.07
C PHE A 126 -2.59 -1.02 -7.83
N VAL A 127 -2.69 -0.35 -6.69
CA VAL A 127 -3.86 0.44 -6.31
C VAL A 127 -3.41 1.86 -6.05
N ILE A 128 -3.80 2.77 -6.94
CA ILE A 128 -3.35 4.16 -6.98
C ILE A 128 -4.54 5.06 -6.66
N THR A 129 -4.49 5.69 -5.48
CA THR A 129 -5.53 6.63 -5.01
C THR A 129 -5.19 8.07 -5.41
N ASP A 130 -6.21 8.91 -5.59
CA ASP A 130 -6.01 10.33 -5.95
C ASP A 130 -7.14 11.21 -5.41
N GLY A 131 -7.35 11.15 -4.10
CA GLY A 131 -8.39 11.94 -3.43
C GLY A 131 -9.80 11.59 -3.94
N GLU A 132 -10.46 12.57 -4.57
CA GLU A 132 -11.81 12.41 -5.15
C GLU A 132 -11.80 11.90 -6.60
N ALA A 133 -10.63 11.82 -7.25
CA ALA A 133 -10.52 11.25 -8.59
C ALA A 133 -10.65 9.71 -8.53
N PRO A 134 -11.03 9.05 -9.64
CA PRO A 134 -11.13 7.60 -9.70
C PRO A 134 -9.86 6.90 -9.24
N VAL A 135 -10.01 5.82 -8.48
CA VAL A 135 -8.89 4.95 -8.10
C VAL A 135 -8.45 4.20 -9.35
N ARG A 136 -7.15 4.27 -9.66
CA ARG A 136 -6.55 3.46 -10.73
C ARG A 136 -6.14 2.11 -10.17
N LEU A 137 -6.72 1.05 -10.71
CA LEU A 137 -6.41 -0.33 -10.41
C LEU A 137 -5.72 -0.93 -11.62
N ILE A 138 -4.51 -1.46 -11.41
CA ILE A 138 -3.71 -2.11 -12.46
C ILE A 138 -3.36 -3.51 -11.99
N GLU A 139 -3.70 -4.50 -12.79
CA GLU A 139 -3.44 -5.91 -12.53
C GLU A 139 -2.45 -6.42 -13.59
N ILE A 140 -1.39 -7.08 -13.16
CA ILE A 140 -0.46 -7.81 -14.02
C ILE A 140 -0.68 -9.29 -13.71
N ILE A 141 -1.36 -10.00 -14.60
CA ILE A 141 -1.69 -11.43 -14.42
C ILE A 141 -1.05 -12.22 -15.56
N ASN A 142 -0.18 -13.17 -15.23
CA ASN A 142 0.59 -13.94 -16.22
C ASN A 142 1.32 -13.04 -17.26
N GLY A 143 1.84 -11.90 -16.81
CA GLY A 143 2.51 -10.91 -17.67
C GLY A 143 1.58 -10.03 -18.52
N VAL A 144 0.26 -10.23 -18.45
CA VAL A 144 -0.75 -9.40 -19.13
C VAL A 144 -1.16 -8.26 -18.22
N VAL A 145 -1.13 -7.03 -18.74
CA VAL A 145 -1.51 -5.81 -18.04
C VAL A 145 -2.97 -5.49 -18.31
N GLU A 146 -3.77 -5.38 -17.26
CA GLU A 146 -5.12 -4.82 -17.29
C GLU A 146 -5.18 -3.58 -16.39
N SER A 147 -5.86 -2.53 -16.85
CA SER A 147 -5.99 -1.27 -16.11
C SER A 147 -7.44 -0.81 -16.15
N GLN A 148 -7.93 -0.35 -15.00
CA GLN A 148 -9.28 0.15 -14.84
C GLN A 148 -9.32 1.34 -13.88
N GLU A 149 -10.23 2.27 -14.15
CA GLU A 149 -10.57 3.35 -13.23
C GLU A 149 -11.85 3.01 -12.48
N ILE A 150 -11.81 3.14 -11.16
CA ILE A 150 -12.92 2.85 -10.27
C ILE A 150 -13.39 4.17 -9.65
N PRO A 151 -14.60 4.65 -10.00
CA PRO A 151 -15.11 5.91 -9.50
C PRO A 151 -15.16 5.96 -7.97
N VAL A 152 -14.73 7.08 -7.41
CA VAL A 152 -14.88 7.38 -5.98
C VAL A 152 -16.21 8.09 -5.78
N GLU A 153 -17.03 7.58 -4.86
CA GLU A 153 -18.28 8.24 -4.50
C GLU A 153 -18.00 9.58 -3.80
N LYS A 154 -18.80 10.59 -4.13
CA LYS A 154 -18.67 11.90 -3.49
C LYS A 154 -19.03 11.78 -2.01
N VAL A 155 -18.06 12.07 -1.14
CA VAL A 155 -18.25 12.08 0.31
C VAL A 155 -18.69 13.47 0.76
N GLU A 156 -19.86 13.55 1.38
CA GLU A 156 -20.35 14.77 2.00
C GLU A 156 -19.88 14.88 3.46
N ASN A 157 -19.83 16.10 4.00
CA ASN A 157 -19.51 16.36 5.41
C ASN A 157 -18.14 15.82 5.87
N ILE A 158 -17.12 15.93 5.02
CA ILE A 158 -15.73 15.59 5.37
C ILE A 158 -15.27 16.42 6.56
N LYS A 159 -14.91 15.76 7.66
CA LYS A 159 -14.40 16.37 8.89
C LYS A 159 -12.87 16.29 9.00
N ASP A 160 -12.30 15.16 8.60
CA ASP A 160 -10.86 14.89 8.71
C ASP A 160 -10.42 13.93 7.59
N THR A 161 -9.31 14.22 6.95
CA THR A 161 -8.72 13.35 5.90
C THR A 161 -7.65 12.41 6.44
N THR A 162 -7.27 12.56 7.71
CA THR A 162 -6.26 11.72 8.36
C THR A 162 -6.72 10.26 8.41
N GLY A 163 -5.86 9.34 8.02
CA GLY A 163 -6.15 7.90 8.06
C GLY A 163 -7.09 7.40 6.97
N ALA A 164 -7.54 8.25 6.03
CA ALA A 164 -8.38 7.80 4.92
C ALA A 164 -7.68 6.75 4.03
N GLY A 165 -6.36 6.88 3.84
CA GLY A 165 -5.54 5.87 3.15
C GLY A 165 -5.48 4.54 3.91
N ASP A 166 -5.30 4.58 5.23
CA ASP A 166 -5.25 3.37 6.06
C ASP A 166 -6.61 2.67 6.08
N ALA A 167 -7.69 3.45 6.20
CA ALA A 167 -9.07 2.98 6.12
C ALA A 167 -9.38 2.35 4.75
N PHE A 168 -8.88 2.95 3.66
CA PHE A 168 -9.00 2.38 2.33
C PHE A 168 -8.33 1.00 2.25
N VAL A 169 -7.07 0.89 2.71
CA VAL A 169 -6.32 -0.37 2.67
C VAL A 169 -6.99 -1.43 3.56
N ALA A 170 -7.52 -1.05 4.72
CA ALA A 170 -8.27 -1.94 5.60
C ALA A 170 -9.55 -2.46 4.92
N GLY A 171 -10.32 -1.59 4.25
CA GLY A 171 -11.49 -1.98 3.47
C GLY A 171 -11.14 -2.94 2.33
N PHE A 172 -10.05 -2.63 1.61
CA PHE A 172 -9.53 -3.51 0.56
C PHE A 172 -9.20 -4.90 1.11
N PHE A 173 -8.40 -5.01 2.18
CA PHE A 173 -8.03 -6.30 2.74
C PHE A 173 -9.22 -7.07 3.31
N SER A 174 -10.20 -6.38 3.91
CA SER A 174 -11.43 -7.00 4.39
C SER A 174 -12.19 -7.70 3.25
N ALA A 175 -12.32 -7.06 2.09
CA ALA A 175 -12.90 -7.68 0.90
C ALA A 175 -12.00 -8.79 0.33
N TYR A 176 -10.69 -8.56 0.24
CA TYR A 176 -9.73 -9.52 -0.33
C TYR A 176 -9.72 -10.85 0.44
N ILE A 177 -9.72 -10.79 1.78
CA ILE A 177 -9.76 -11.99 2.65
C ILE A 177 -11.08 -12.77 2.46
N ARG A 178 -12.17 -12.10 2.09
CA ARG A 178 -13.47 -12.70 1.74
C ARG A 178 -13.52 -13.27 0.32
N GLY A 179 -12.41 -13.27 -0.42
CA GLY A 179 -12.32 -13.84 -1.76
C GLY A 179 -12.95 -12.97 -2.85
N LYS A 180 -13.10 -11.67 -2.60
CA LYS A 180 -13.58 -10.70 -3.60
C LYS A 180 -12.51 -10.44 -4.66
N ASN A 181 -12.94 -10.08 -5.88
CA ASN A 181 -11.99 -9.69 -6.93
C ASN A 181 -11.39 -8.30 -6.65
N ALA A 182 -10.32 -7.92 -7.36
CA ALA A 182 -9.59 -6.68 -7.08
C ALA A 182 -10.47 -5.43 -7.23
N ARG A 183 -11.38 -5.40 -8.20
CA ARG A 183 -12.33 -4.29 -8.39
C ARG A 183 -13.27 -4.15 -7.18
N GLU A 184 -13.85 -5.24 -6.73
CA GLU A 184 -14.70 -5.27 -5.53
C GLU A 184 -13.91 -4.86 -4.27
N CYS A 185 -12.63 -5.25 -4.18
CA CYS A 185 -11.77 -4.85 -3.06
C CYS A 185 -11.53 -3.33 -3.04
N VAL A 186 -11.28 -2.73 -4.20
CA VAL A 186 -11.16 -1.26 -4.30
C VAL A 186 -12.47 -0.58 -3.94
N GLN A 187 -13.63 -1.10 -4.39
CA GLN A 187 -14.94 -0.54 -4.02
C GLN A 187 -15.18 -0.55 -2.50
N GLU A 188 -14.83 -1.65 -1.82
CA GLU A 188 -14.90 -1.73 -0.36
C GLU A 188 -13.93 -0.74 0.31
N GLY A 189 -12.71 -0.60 -0.22
CA GLY A 189 -11.74 0.39 0.24
C GLY A 189 -12.28 1.83 0.13
N ILE A 190 -12.89 2.18 -1.00
CA ILE A 190 -13.55 3.48 -1.22
C ILE A 190 -14.66 3.69 -0.18
N HIS A 191 -15.51 2.69 0.02
CA HIS A 191 -16.62 2.76 0.96
C HIS A 191 -16.15 3.00 2.40
N VAL A 192 -15.16 2.23 2.87
CA VAL A 192 -14.64 2.34 4.24
C VAL A 192 -13.92 3.68 4.44
N ALA A 193 -13.08 4.09 3.50
CA ALA A 193 -12.42 5.40 3.55
C ALA A 193 -13.43 6.55 3.60
N GLY A 194 -14.49 6.48 2.78
CA GLY A 194 -15.57 7.46 2.76
C GLY A 194 -16.26 7.62 4.11
N ARG A 195 -16.47 6.53 4.86
CA ARG A 195 -17.01 6.58 6.22
C ARG A 195 -16.05 7.26 7.20
N THR A 196 -14.76 6.90 7.16
CA THR A 196 -13.73 7.49 8.04
C THR A 196 -13.61 9.00 7.86
N LEU A 197 -13.74 9.50 6.62
CA LEU A 197 -13.69 10.93 6.31
C LEU A 197 -14.75 11.77 7.04
N THR A 198 -15.87 11.16 7.45
CA THR A 198 -16.98 11.84 8.17
C THR A 198 -16.76 11.97 9.68
N GLN A 199 -15.62 11.47 10.17
CA GLN A 199 -15.24 11.45 11.57
C GLN A 199 -13.97 12.27 11.80
N ILE A 200 -13.71 12.68 13.05
CA ILE A 200 -12.46 13.34 13.41
C ILE A 200 -11.51 12.25 13.89
N GLY A 201 -10.32 12.14 13.30
CA GLY A 201 -9.32 11.12 13.61
C GLY A 201 -9.62 9.75 13.00
N CYS A 202 -8.78 8.76 13.33
CA CYS A 202 -8.91 7.39 12.85
C CYS A 202 -9.83 6.56 13.76
N HIS A 203 -11.06 7.02 13.99
CA HIS A 203 -12.03 6.30 14.79
C HIS A 203 -12.81 5.31 13.92
N LEU A 204 -13.15 4.16 14.50
CA LEU A 204 -14.12 3.25 13.90
C LEU A 204 -15.51 3.86 14.06
N PRO A 205 -16.37 3.81 13.03
CA PRO A 205 -17.75 4.22 13.19
C PRO A 205 -18.45 3.45 14.29
N GLU A 206 -19.22 4.16 15.12
CA GLU A 206 -20.26 3.55 15.94
C GLU A 206 -21.34 3.06 14.96
N GLU A 207 -21.39 1.74 14.76
CA GLU A 207 -22.31 0.96 13.90
C GLU A 207 -22.72 1.59 12.55
#